data_AF-A0A2G4GD48-F1
#
_entry.id   AF-A0A2G4GD48-F1
#
_cell.length_a   1.000
_cell.length_b   1.000
_cell.length_c   1.000
_cell.angle_alpha   90.00
_cell.angle_beta   90.00
_cell.angle_gamma   90.00
#
_symmetry.space_group_name_H-M   'P 1'
#
loop_
_entity.id
_entity.type
_entity.pdbx_description
1 polymer ?
#
loop_
_entity_poly.entity_id
_entity_poly.type
_entity_poly.pdbx_seq_one_letter_code
_entity_poly.pdbx_strand_id
1 'polypeptide(L)'
;FKEIVDAVGGVKVPFLYETRDKKTGLYVPAPSCFEFSGDHALAYVRSRSGYSYFDTAKNTWVSDGTSDLGRISRQQDFIRRAMQRALDKGSSSPKVANQLLNAALKNVITDDQLTPITMLQLAQAMRNLNTSGIPTYTVESSGQMIGDQAVLVPRIQNDTMREILALFQGKASFATPGSGANNPSPDTTSAEGAMGAIISTVAYLSAQPSNGVTPPTIPVVAPEQNTYGVSPPNDPSCR
;
A
#
# COMPACT_ATOMS: atom_id res chain seq x y z
N PHE A 1 -12.65 0.95 -10.79
CA PHE A 1 -12.56 0.70 -9.33
C PHE A 1 -13.65 -0.26 -8.85
N LYS A 2 -14.94 0.10 -8.87
CA LYS A 2 -16.04 -0.75 -8.35
C LYS A 2 -16.00 -2.17 -8.93
N GLU A 3 -15.94 -2.27 -10.25
CA GLU A 3 -15.85 -3.56 -10.95
C GLU A 3 -14.63 -4.40 -10.55
N ILE A 4 -13.52 -3.77 -10.17
CA ILE A 4 -12.31 -4.48 -9.72
C ILE A 4 -12.54 -5.10 -8.33
N VAL A 5 -13.19 -4.35 -7.43
CA VAL A 5 -13.58 -4.85 -6.11
C VAL A 5 -14.57 -6.00 -6.24
N ASP A 6 -15.55 -5.88 -7.13
CA ASP A 6 -16.53 -6.94 -7.36
C ASP A 6 -15.89 -8.16 -8.03
N ALA A 7 -14.92 -7.97 -8.93
CA ALA A 7 -14.19 -9.06 -9.59
C ALA A 7 -13.36 -9.90 -8.61
N VAL A 8 -12.79 -9.29 -7.56
CA VAL A 8 -12.14 -10.03 -6.46
C VAL A 8 -13.13 -10.65 -5.46
N GLY A 9 -14.44 -10.49 -5.71
CA GLY A 9 -15.51 -10.99 -4.87
C GLY A 9 -15.54 -10.28 -3.53
N GLY A 10 -15.46 -8.95 -3.54
CA GLY A 10 -15.51 -8.09 -2.36
C GLY A 10 -14.19 -8.01 -1.58
N VAL A 11 -14.07 -6.97 -0.74
CA VAL A 11 -12.91 -6.75 0.15
C VAL A 11 -13.37 -6.60 1.58
N LYS A 12 -12.78 -7.39 2.49
CA LYS A 12 -13.14 -7.40 3.92
C LYS A 12 -12.33 -6.41 4.73
N VAL A 13 -13.01 -5.63 5.56
CA VAL A 13 -12.42 -4.63 6.46
C VAL A 13 -13.02 -4.77 7.86
N PRO A 14 -12.20 -4.91 8.91
CA PRO A 14 -12.68 -5.00 10.28
C PRO A 14 -13.09 -3.61 10.80
N PHE A 15 -14.25 -3.54 11.42
CA PHE A 15 -14.75 -2.37 12.12
C PHE A 15 -14.98 -2.72 13.59
N LEU A 16 -14.44 -1.87 14.48
CA LEU A 16 -14.63 -2.01 15.94
C LEU A 16 -15.94 -1.39 16.42
N TYR A 17 -16.55 -0.52 15.62
CA TYR A 17 -17.71 0.29 15.99
C TYR A 17 -18.65 0.43 14.79
N GLU A 18 -19.92 0.70 15.07
CA GLU A 18 -20.83 1.22 14.05
C GLU A 18 -20.21 2.48 13.43
N THR A 19 -20.15 2.52 12.10
CA THR A 19 -19.38 3.52 11.35
C THR A 19 -20.21 4.08 10.21
N ARG A 20 -20.09 5.39 9.94
CA ARG A 20 -20.78 6.01 8.81
C ARG A 20 -20.03 7.21 8.23
N ASP A 21 -20.39 7.58 7.00
CA ASP A 21 -20.11 8.89 6.44
C ASP A 21 -21.38 9.46 5.76
N LYS A 22 -21.91 10.55 6.33
CA LYS A 22 -23.15 11.19 5.85
C LYS A 22 -23.00 11.84 4.47
N LYS A 23 -21.79 12.13 4.01
CA LYS A 23 -21.50 12.78 2.73
C LYS A 23 -21.31 11.78 1.61
N THR A 24 -20.73 10.61 1.90
CA THR A 24 -20.53 9.56 0.89
C THR A 24 -21.62 8.49 0.88
N GLY A 25 -22.44 8.43 1.94
CA GLY A 25 -23.44 7.38 2.11
C GLY A 25 -22.89 6.08 2.69
N LEU A 26 -21.64 6.07 3.16
CA LEU A 26 -21.06 4.90 3.86
C LEU A 26 -21.87 4.60 5.12
N TYR A 27 -22.24 3.34 5.32
CA TYR A 27 -22.82 2.86 6.57
C TYR A 27 -22.40 1.42 6.86
N VAL A 28 -21.85 1.20 8.05
CA VAL A 28 -21.50 -0.10 8.62
C VAL A 28 -22.24 -0.19 9.95
N PRO A 29 -23.27 -1.07 10.05
CA PRO A 29 -24.28 -1.00 11.11
C PRO A 29 -23.80 -1.49 12.47
N ALA A 30 -22.72 -2.26 12.53
CA ALA A 30 -22.22 -2.86 13.76
C ALA A 30 -20.74 -3.24 13.64
N PRO A 31 -20.03 -3.41 14.78
CA PRO A 31 -18.71 -4.01 14.80
C PRO A 31 -18.72 -5.36 14.07
N SER A 32 -17.91 -5.50 13.02
CA SER A 32 -17.91 -6.69 12.17
C SER A 32 -16.69 -6.71 11.25
N CYS A 33 -16.41 -7.89 10.70
CA CYS A 33 -15.59 -8.00 9.50
C CYS A 33 -16.48 -7.71 8.28
N PHE A 34 -16.58 -6.45 7.90
CA PHE A 34 -17.52 -6.00 6.88
C PHE A 34 -16.96 -6.25 5.47
N GLU A 35 -17.73 -6.94 4.63
CA GLU A 35 -17.36 -7.22 3.24
C GLU A 35 -17.91 -6.14 2.31
N PHE A 36 -17.01 -5.35 1.72
CA PHE A 36 -17.38 -4.28 0.81
C PHE A 36 -17.55 -4.81 -0.62
N SER A 37 -18.73 -4.57 -1.20
CA SER A 37 -18.95 -4.57 -2.65
C SER A 37 -18.40 -3.28 -3.28
N GLY A 38 -18.35 -3.20 -4.61
CA GLY A 38 -17.73 -2.09 -5.35
C GLY A 38 -18.30 -0.71 -5.01
N ASP A 39 -19.61 -0.55 -4.94
CA ASP A 39 -20.25 0.72 -4.56
C ASP A 39 -19.92 1.12 -3.11
N HIS A 40 -20.00 0.14 -2.21
CA HIS A 40 -19.82 0.35 -0.78
C HIS A 40 -18.34 0.62 -0.44
N ALA A 41 -17.42 -0.08 -1.12
CA ALA A 41 -15.99 0.21 -1.13
C ALA A 41 -15.71 1.63 -1.63
N LEU A 42 -16.38 2.07 -2.70
CA LEU A 42 -16.18 3.42 -3.23
C LEU A 42 -16.62 4.48 -2.21
N ALA A 43 -17.75 4.28 -1.53
CA ALA A 43 -18.20 5.16 -0.45
C ALA A 43 -17.19 5.20 0.71
N TYR A 44 -16.59 4.06 1.05
CA TYR A 44 -15.57 3.93 2.08
C TYR A 44 -14.28 4.70 1.73
N VAL A 45 -13.68 4.42 0.56
CA VAL A 45 -12.40 5.06 0.17
C VAL A 45 -12.53 6.55 -0.16
N ARG A 46 -13.75 7.04 -0.44
CA ARG A 46 -14.04 8.48 -0.63
C ARG A 46 -14.30 9.21 0.69
N SER A 47 -14.55 8.48 1.77
CA SER A 47 -14.94 9.05 3.05
C SER A 47 -13.83 9.93 3.63
N ARG A 48 -14.16 11.22 3.77
CA ARG A 48 -13.25 12.30 4.18
C ARG A 48 -13.75 12.90 5.50
N SER A 49 -14.30 14.11 5.43
CA SER A 49 -14.74 14.89 6.59
C SER A 49 -16.14 14.53 7.09
N GLY A 50 -16.78 13.52 6.50
CA GLY A 50 -18.04 12.98 7.01
C GLY A 50 -17.86 11.71 7.83
N TYR A 51 -16.66 11.13 7.89
CA TYR A 51 -16.39 9.88 8.60
C TYR A 51 -16.64 10.05 10.10
N SER A 52 -17.45 9.14 10.67
CA SER A 52 -17.74 9.09 12.10
C SER A 52 -18.00 7.66 12.54
N TYR A 53 -17.73 7.39 13.80
CA TYR A 53 -18.06 6.13 14.45
C TYR A 53 -18.89 6.40 15.71
N PHE A 54 -19.67 5.40 16.12
CA PHE A 54 -20.47 5.50 17.32
C PHE A 54 -19.65 5.06 18.54
N ASP A 55 -19.41 5.99 19.47
CA ASP A 55 -18.79 5.71 20.76
C ASP A 55 -19.90 5.26 21.72
N THR A 56 -19.94 3.95 21.99
CA THR A 56 -20.96 3.32 22.84
C THR A 56 -20.83 3.73 24.31
N ALA A 57 -19.62 4.07 24.78
CA ALA A 57 -19.40 4.51 26.16
C ALA A 57 -19.96 5.93 26.38
N LYS A 58 -19.87 6.78 25.37
CA LYS A 58 -20.40 8.16 25.41
C LYS A 58 -21.79 8.30 24.80
N ASN A 59 -22.33 7.23 24.23
CA ASN A 59 -23.61 7.20 23.50
C ASN A 59 -23.71 8.32 22.45
N THR A 60 -22.63 8.55 21.68
CA THR A 60 -22.56 9.66 20.73
C THR A 60 -21.74 9.32 19.48
N TRP A 61 -21.99 10.04 18.40
CA TRP A 61 -21.20 9.94 17.17
C TRP A 61 -19.95 10.81 17.28
N VAL A 62 -18.79 10.19 17.12
CA VAL A 62 -17.49 10.86 17.12
C VAL A 62 -16.99 10.99 15.68
N SER A 63 -16.73 12.22 15.25
CA SER A 63 -16.18 12.49 13.92
C SER A 63 -14.68 12.23 13.88
N ASP A 64 -14.19 11.67 12.78
CA ASP A 64 -12.76 11.68 12.47
C ASP A 64 -12.38 13.07 11.93
N GLY A 65 -11.60 13.82 12.72
CA GLY A 65 -11.18 15.19 12.42
C GLY A 65 -10.01 15.30 11.43
N THR A 66 -9.45 14.17 10.96
CA THR A 66 -8.22 14.17 10.14
C THR A 66 -8.47 14.33 8.64
N SER A 67 -9.74 14.31 8.21
CA SER A 67 -10.17 14.62 6.84
C SER A 67 -9.43 13.77 5.78
N ASP A 68 -8.55 14.38 4.99
CA ASP A 68 -7.80 13.71 3.92
C ASP A 68 -6.76 12.73 4.44
N LEU A 69 -6.13 13.03 5.58
CA LEU A 69 -5.08 12.18 6.13
C LEU A 69 -5.65 10.84 6.60
N GLY A 70 -6.77 10.85 7.33
CA GLY A 70 -7.48 9.61 7.69
C GLY A 70 -8.01 8.86 6.47
N ARG A 71 -8.44 9.58 5.42
CA ARG A 71 -8.82 8.95 4.15
C ARG A 71 -7.66 8.24 3.48
N ILE A 72 -6.46 8.85 3.44
CA ILE A 72 -5.25 8.23 2.90
C ILE A 72 -4.93 6.94 3.68
N SER A 73 -4.99 6.98 5.01
CA SER A 73 -4.74 5.79 5.83
C SER A 73 -5.73 4.65 5.53
N ARG A 74 -7.03 4.96 5.40
CA ARG A 74 -8.04 3.97 4.98
C ARG A 74 -7.84 3.45 3.56
N GLN A 75 -7.41 4.30 2.63
CA GLN A 75 -7.10 3.91 1.25
C GLN A 75 -5.90 2.97 1.18
N GLN A 76 -4.83 3.27 1.91
CA GLN A 76 -3.64 2.42 2.02
C GLN A 76 -4.00 1.03 2.56
N ASP A 77 -4.76 0.97 3.66
CA ASP A 77 -5.24 -0.29 4.21
C ASP A 77 -6.18 -1.04 3.24
N PHE A 78 -7.08 -0.33 2.56
CA PHE A 78 -7.98 -0.95 1.57
C PHE A 78 -7.22 -1.55 0.38
N ILE A 79 -6.20 -0.85 -0.15
CA ILE A 79 -5.34 -1.36 -1.23
C ILE A 79 -4.60 -2.61 -0.77
N ARG A 80 -4.03 -2.61 0.44
CA ARG A 80 -3.36 -3.77 1.03
C ARG A 80 -4.28 -4.99 1.12
N ARG A 81 -5.52 -4.79 1.56
CA ARG A 81 -6.55 -5.85 1.67
C ARG A 81 -7.04 -6.33 0.30
N ALA A 82 -7.25 -5.42 -0.63
CA ALA A 82 -7.60 -5.75 -2.01
C ALA A 82 -6.51 -6.59 -2.68
N MET A 83 -5.23 -6.26 -2.44
CA MET A 83 -4.09 -7.07 -2.90
C MET A 83 -4.10 -8.46 -2.27
N GLN A 84 -4.30 -8.58 -0.94
CA GLN A 84 -4.38 -9.88 -0.28
C GLN A 84 -5.49 -10.74 -0.90
N ARG A 85 -6.68 -10.15 -1.05
CA ARG A 85 -7.83 -10.82 -1.63
C ARG A 85 -7.58 -11.27 -3.08
N ALA A 86 -6.95 -10.42 -3.89
CA ALA A 86 -6.59 -10.74 -5.26
C ALA A 86 -5.56 -11.88 -5.33
N LEU A 87 -4.58 -11.91 -4.42
CA LEU A 87 -3.61 -13.01 -4.31
C LEU A 87 -4.28 -14.32 -3.87
N ASP A 88 -5.15 -14.28 -2.86
CA ASP A 88 -5.87 -15.47 -2.37
C ASP A 88 -6.78 -16.06 -3.46
N LYS A 89 -7.48 -15.20 -4.21
CA LYS A 89 -8.33 -15.63 -5.33
C LYS A 89 -7.52 -16.07 -6.54
N GLY A 90 -6.51 -15.30 -6.94
CA GLY A 90 -5.68 -15.57 -8.10
C GLY A 90 -4.83 -16.84 -7.94
N SER A 91 -4.32 -17.10 -6.74
CA SER A 91 -3.55 -18.32 -6.44
C SER A 91 -4.39 -19.60 -6.50
N SER A 92 -5.70 -19.49 -6.31
CA SER A 92 -6.62 -20.64 -6.34
C SER A 92 -6.84 -21.24 -7.73
N SER A 93 -6.73 -20.44 -8.81
CA SER A 93 -6.96 -20.91 -10.17
C SER A 93 -6.41 -19.95 -11.24
N PRO A 94 -5.70 -20.46 -12.29
CA PRO A 94 -5.28 -19.65 -13.44
C PRO A 94 -6.43 -18.94 -14.15
N LYS A 95 -7.63 -19.55 -14.18
CA LYS A 95 -8.82 -18.93 -14.77
C LYS A 95 -9.25 -17.69 -14.00
N VAL A 96 -9.27 -17.78 -12.66
CA VAL A 96 -9.63 -16.65 -11.79
C VAL A 96 -8.58 -15.55 -11.90
N ALA A 97 -7.29 -15.90 -11.91
CA ALA A 97 -6.22 -14.93 -12.11
C ALA A 97 -6.37 -14.15 -13.43
N ASN A 98 -6.68 -14.84 -14.53
CA ASN A 98 -6.92 -14.20 -15.83
C ASN A 98 -8.17 -13.29 -15.81
N GLN A 99 -9.24 -13.70 -15.13
CA GLN A 99 -10.44 -12.85 -14.97
C GLN A 99 -10.13 -11.58 -14.19
N LEU A 100 -9.35 -11.67 -13.12
CA LEU A 100 -8.91 -10.52 -12.33
C LEU A 100 -8.03 -9.58 -13.15
N LEU A 101 -7.06 -10.11 -13.90
CA LEU A 101 -6.21 -9.32 -14.78
C LEU A 101 -7.01 -8.60 -15.86
N ASN A 102 -7.96 -9.29 -16.51
CA ASN A 102 -8.82 -8.68 -17.52
C ASN A 102 -9.74 -7.61 -16.92
N ALA A 103 -10.28 -7.83 -15.72
CA ALA A 103 -11.08 -6.83 -15.02
C ALA A 103 -10.25 -5.58 -14.70
N ALA A 104 -8.99 -5.74 -14.29
CA ALA A 104 -8.07 -4.64 -14.05
C ALA A 104 -7.74 -3.88 -15.35
N LEU A 105 -7.32 -4.58 -16.40
CA LEU A 105 -6.98 -4.00 -17.70
C LEU A 105 -8.15 -3.23 -18.34
N LYS A 106 -9.38 -3.73 -18.19
CA LYS A 106 -10.58 -3.06 -18.71
C LYS A 106 -10.92 -1.78 -17.94
N ASN A 107 -10.58 -1.71 -16.66
CA ASN A 107 -11.05 -0.67 -15.73
C ASN A 107 -9.96 0.33 -15.30
N VAL A 108 -8.73 0.16 -15.77
CA VAL A 108 -7.59 1.01 -15.45
C VAL A 108 -6.95 1.46 -16.76
N ILE A 109 -6.81 2.78 -16.91
CA ILE A 109 -6.03 3.36 -18.01
C ILE A 109 -4.56 3.30 -17.61
N THR A 110 -3.74 2.73 -18.47
CA THR A 110 -2.30 2.58 -18.24
C THR A 110 -1.51 3.24 -19.35
N ASP A 111 -0.24 3.52 -19.09
CA ASP A 111 0.68 3.98 -20.12
C ASP A 111 1.06 2.84 -21.09
N ASP A 112 1.66 3.20 -22.22
CA ASP A 112 2.03 2.27 -23.28
C ASP A 112 3.12 1.26 -22.88
N GLN A 113 3.89 1.52 -21.82
CA GLN A 113 4.94 0.62 -21.32
C GLN A 113 4.41 -0.42 -20.32
N LEU A 114 3.28 -0.12 -19.65
CA LEU A 114 2.60 -1.07 -18.80
C LEU A 114 1.71 -2.01 -19.63
N THR A 115 2.37 -2.78 -20.49
CA THR A 115 1.73 -3.78 -21.36
C THR A 115 1.12 -4.93 -20.54
N PRO A 116 0.19 -5.72 -21.12
CA PRO A 116 -0.31 -6.93 -20.46
C PRO A 116 0.79 -7.91 -20.03
N ILE A 117 1.90 -8.00 -20.78
CA ILE A 117 3.06 -8.84 -20.43
C ILE A 117 3.77 -8.28 -19.19
N THR A 118 4.03 -6.97 -19.16
CA THR A 118 4.63 -6.30 -18.00
C THR A 118 3.78 -6.47 -16.74
N MET A 119 2.45 -6.36 -16.87
CA MET A 119 1.53 -6.60 -15.76
C MET A 119 1.55 -8.05 -15.28
N LEU A 120 1.65 -9.02 -16.19
CA LEU A 120 1.77 -10.43 -15.81
C LEU A 120 3.09 -10.68 -15.07
N GLN A 121 4.20 -10.09 -15.51
CA GLN A 121 5.49 -10.17 -14.82
C GLN A 121 5.41 -9.55 -13.41
N LEU A 122 4.75 -8.40 -13.28
CA LEU A 122 4.49 -7.76 -11.97
C LEU A 122 3.65 -8.68 -11.07
N ALA A 123 2.56 -9.24 -11.59
CA ALA A 123 1.70 -10.17 -10.84
C ALA A 123 2.46 -11.42 -10.39
N GLN A 124 3.37 -11.95 -11.22
CA GLN A 124 4.24 -13.07 -10.87
C GLN A 124 5.22 -12.69 -9.74
N ALA A 125 5.84 -11.51 -9.82
CA ALA A 125 6.74 -11.02 -8.77
C ALA A 125 6.02 -10.80 -7.43
N MET A 126 4.74 -10.39 -7.46
CA MET A 126 3.92 -10.17 -6.28
C MET A 126 3.26 -11.43 -5.71
N ARG A 127 3.33 -12.58 -6.41
CA ARG A 127 2.58 -13.80 -6.06
C ARG A 127 2.84 -14.28 -4.62
N ASN A 128 4.06 -14.13 -4.14
CA ASN A 128 4.50 -14.61 -2.82
C ASN A 128 4.61 -13.47 -1.79
N LEU A 129 4.05 -12.30 -2.09
CA LEU A 129 4.15 -11.12 -1.23
C LEU A 129 3.29 -11.32 0.03
N ASN A 130 3.90 -11.19 1.21
CA ASN A 130 3.13 -11.09 2.45
C ASN A 130 2.51 -9.70 2.57
N THR A 131 1.24 -9.56 2.17
CA THR A 131 0.59 -8.24 2.16
C THR A 131 0.43 -7.63 3.54
N SER A 132 0.46 -8.43 4.61
CA SER A 132 0.35 -7.91 5.98
C SER A 132 1.61 -7.22 6.49
N GLY A 133 2.74 -7.44 5.81
CA GLY A 133 4.02 -6.79 6.11
C GLY A 133 4.39 -5.67 5.15
N ILE A 134 3.49 -5.25 4.23
CA ILE A 134 3.78 -4.14 3.32
C ILE A 134 3.68 -2.83 4.12
N PRO A 135 4.81 -2.12 4.33
CA PRO A 135 4.76 -0.83 4.98
C PRO A 135 4.14 0.20 4.04
N THR A 136 3.36 1.11 4.60
CA THR A 136 2.70 2.19 3.86
C THR A 136 3.07 3.52 4.48
N TYR A 137 3.39 4.49 3.63
CA TYR A 137 3.84 5.80 4.07
C TYR A 137 3.02 6.91 3.40
N THR A 138 2.66 7.91 4.19
CA THR A 138 2.12 9.18 3.74
C THR A 138 3.23 10.22 3.73
N VAL A 139 3.25 11.14 2.77
CA VAL A 139 4.17 12.26 2.80
C VAL A 139 3.81 13.14 3.98
N GLU A 140 4.73 13.29 4.93
CA GLU A 140 4.51 14.14 6.09
C GLU A 140 4.25 15.58 5.66
N SER A 141 3.33 16.25 6.34
CA SER A 141 2.96 17.64 6.03
C SER A 141 2.54 18.41 7.28
N SER A 142 2.62 19.73 7.19
CA SER A 142 2.07 20.67 8.17
C SER A 142 0.94 21.49 7.54
N GLY A 143 -0.17 21.63 8.27
CA GLY A 143 -1.22 22.56 7.89
C GLY A 143 -0.74 24.00 8.02
N GLN A 144 -0.95 24.79 6.98
CA GLN A 144 -0.63 26.22 6.93
C GLN A 144 -1.71 26.98 6.16
N MET A 145 -1.97 28.22 6.54
CA MET A 145 -2.73 29.16 5.72
C MET A 145 -1.77 29.90 4.79
N ILE A 146 -2.01 29.82 3.48
CA ILE A 146 -1.29 30.59 2.47
C ILE A 146 -2.34 31.45 1.77
N GLY A 147 -2.35 32.74 2.11
CA GLY A 147 -3.49 33.61 1.79
C GLY A 147 -4.74 33.15 2.56
N ASP A 148 -5.85 32.95 1.83
CA ASP A 148 -7.13 32.45 2.34
C ASP A 148 -7.28 30.93 2.19
N GLN A 149 -6.27 30.22 1.68
CA GLN A 149 -6.31 28.79 1.42
C GLN A 149 -5.64 27.99 2.53
N ALA A 150 -6.30 26.93 2.98
CA ALA A 150 -5.72 25.92 3.85
C ALA A 150 -4.90 24.92 3.02
N VAL A 151 -3.60 24.84 3.29
CA VAL A 151 -2.62 24.06 2.52
C VAL A 151 -1.90 23.08 3.44
N LEU A 152 -1.64 21.87 2.95
CA LEU A 152 -0.69 20.94 3.57
C LEU A 152 0.68 21.14 2.91
N VAL A 153 1.61 21.75 3.65
CA VAL A 153 2.99 21.97 3.19
C VAL A 153 3.82 20.73 3.50
N PRO A 154 4.45 20.07 2.51
CA PRO A 154 5.25 18.87 2.76
C PRO A 154 6.47 19.11 3.66
N ARG A 155 6.68 18.23 4.63
CA ARG A 155 7.85 18.20 5.52
C ARG A 155 8.80 17.07 5.15
N ILE A 156 9.47 17.19 4.01
CA ILE A 156 10.30 16.10 3.46
C ILE A 156 11.74 16.07 3.98
N GLN A 157 12.16 17.07 4.74
CA GLN A 157 13.55 17.24 5.17
C GLN A 157 13.86 16.59 6.53
N ASN A 158 12.85 16.09 7.25
CA ASN A 158 13.09 15.36 8.49
C ASN A 158 13.68 13.97 8.21
N ASP A 159 14.33 13.39 9.22
CA ASP A 159 15.07 12.13 9.07
C ASP A 159 14.18 10.98 8.59
N THR A 160 12.99 10.82 9.18
CA THR A 160 12.01 9.79 8.81
C THR A 160 11.61 9.89 7.33
N MET A 161 11.28 11.07 6.84
CA MET A 161 10.90 11.27 5.44
C MET A 161 12.08 11.08 4.49
N ARG A 162 13.29 11.45 4.90
CA ARG A 162 14.50 11.17 4.11
C ARG A 162 14.76 9.68 3.97
N GLU A 163 14.56 8.90 5.02
CA GLU A 163 14.64 7.43 4.98
C GLU A 163 13.56 6.82 4.08
N ILE A 164 12.30 7.26 4.23
CA ILE A 164 11.18 6.83 3.39
C ILE A 164 11.48 7.12 1.92
N LEU A 165 11.90 8.34 1.59
CA LEU A 165 12.21 8.73 0.21
C LEU A 165 13.42 7.94 -0.33
N ALA A 166 14.41 7.63 0.51
CA ALA A 166 15.54 6.80 0.11
C ALA A 166 15.11 5.37 -0.28
N LEU A 167 14.14 4.78 0.44
CA LEU A 167 13.55 3.49 0.07
C LEU A 167 12.91 3.55 -1.33
N PHE A 168 12.05 4.55 -1.58
CA PHE A 168 11.37 4.69 -2.87
C PHE A 168 12.30 5.10 -4.03
N GLN A 169 13.46 5.71 -3.73
CA GLN A 169 14.51 6.02 -4.70
C GLN A 169 15.47 4.85 -4.97
N GLY A 170 15.30 3.71 -4.29
CA GLY A 170 16.22 2.56 -4.39
C GLY A 170 17.60 2.82 -3.76
N LYS A 171 17.70 3.83 -2.88
CA LYS A 171 18.94 4.20 -2.18
C LYS A 171 19.05 3.59 -0.79
N ALA A 172 17.99 2.94 -0.31
CA ALA A 172 17.95 2.20 0.95
C ALA A 172 17.11 0.93 0.78
N SER A 173 17.28 -0.04 1.69
CA SER A 173 16.48 -1.27 1.75
C SER A 173 15.78 -1.40 3.10
N PHE A 174 14.71 -2.20 3.14
CA PHE A 174 14.04 -2.52 4.41
C PHE A 174 14.90 -3.43 5.28
N ALA A 175 14.85 -3.22 6.59
CA ALA A 175 15.34 -4.21 7.54
C ALA A 175 14.54 -5.52 7.41
N THR A 176 15.20 -6.62 7.06
CA THR A 176 14.55 -7.94 7.02
C THR A 176 14.25 -8.39 8.46
N PRO A 177 12.98 -8.67 8.81
CA PRO A 177 12.68 -9.25 10.12
C PRO A 177 13.34 -10.64 10.23
N GLY A 178 14.29 -10.79 11.16
CA GLY A 178 14.95 -12.07 11.44
C GLY A 178 16.44 -12.20 11.06
N SER A 179 17.07 -11.19 10.45
CA SER A 179 18.54 -11.18 10.32
C SER A 179 19.18 -10.71 11.63
N GLY A 180 19.21 -11.61 12.61
CA GLY A 180 20.24 -11.57 13.64
C GLY A 180 21.61 -11.67 12.96
N ALA A 181 22.56 -10.88 13.43
CA ALA A 181 23.95 -10.92 13.01
C ALA A 181 24.48 -12.37 12.99
N ASN A 182 25.24 -12.70 11.94
CA ASN A 182 25.93 -13.96 11.65
C ASN A 182 25.22 -14.92 10.68
N ASN A 183 25.28 -14.60 9.39
CA ASN A 183 25.59 -15.61 8.37
C ASN A 183 26.23 -14.95 7.14
N PRO A 184 27.24 -15.58 6.51
CA PRO A 184 27.89 -15.04 5.33
C PRO A 184 26.92 -14.96 4.16
N SER A 185 27.10 -13.90 3.35
CA SER A 185 26.34 -13.56 2.15
C SER A 185 25.94 -14.80 1.33
N PRO A 186 24.68 -14.92 0.89
CA PRO A 186 24.38 -15.85 -0.18
C PRO A 186 25.08 -15.34 -1.44
N ASP A 187 25.87 -16.21 -2.06
CA ASP A 187 26.37 -16.02 -3.41
C ASP A 187 25.21 -15.63 -4.33
N THR A 188 25.36 -14.51 -5.02
CA THR A 188 24.49 -14.08 -6.12
C THR A 188 24.66 -15.03 -7.31
N THR A 189 24.03 -16.19 -7.23
CA THR A 189 23.63 -16.96 -8.40
C THR A 189 22.20 -17.47 -8.16
N SER A 190 21.34 -17.25 -9.16
CA SER A 190 19.96 -17.78 -9.24
C SER A 190 18.84 -16.97 -8.57
N ALA A 191 18.47 -15.84 -9.19
CA ALA A 191 17.06 -15.45 -9.42
C ALA A 191 17.00 -14.25 -10.40
N GLU A 192 17.42 -14.47 -11.64
CA GLU A 192 17.04 -13.58 -12.75
C GLU A 192 15.54 -13.73 -13.01
N GLY A 193 14.76 -12.84 -12.43
CA GLY A 193 13.31 -12.76 -12.60
C GLY A 193 12.86 -11.30 -12.68
N ALA A 194 12.81 -10.79 -13.90
CA ALA A 194 12.09 -9.60 -14.38
C ALA A 194 12.38 -8.20 -13.81
N MET A 195 13.02 -8.01 -12.65
CA MET A 195 13.33 -6.66 -12.12
C MET A 195 14.80 -6.22 -12.25
N GLY A 196 15.71 -7.10 -12.70
CA GLY A 196 17.13 -6.78 -12.90
C GLY A 196 17.48 -6.09 -14.24
N ALA A 197 16.55 -6.03 -15.18
CA ALA A 197 16.83 -5.61 -16.55
C ALA A 197 16.94 -4.08 -16.73
N ILE A 198 16.45 -3.27 -15.79
CA ILE A 198 16.44 -1.80 -15.94
C ILE A 198 17.72 -1.16 -15.36
N ILE A 199 18.49 -1.88 -14.54
CA ILE A 199 19.72 -1.37 -13.91
C ILE A 199 20.98 -1.71 -14.73
N SER A 200 20.92 -2.73 -15.61
CA SER A 200 22.13 -3.27 -16.26
C SER A 200 22.67 -2.48 -17.45
N THR A 201 21.93 -1.54 -18.03
CA THR A 201 22.38 -0.84 -19.26
C THR A 201 23.41 0.27 -18.99
N VAL A 202 23.60 0.69 -17.74
CA VAL A 202 24.58 1.77 -17.39
C VAL A 202 25.94 1.19 -16.96
N ALA A 203 26.02 -0.10 -16.63
CA ALA A 203 27.20 -0.70 -16.00
C ALA A 203 28.22 -1.34 -16.98
N TYR A 204 27.97 -1.35 -18.30
CA TYR A 204 28.83 -2.05 -19.27
C TYR A 204 29.83 -1.19 -20.04
N LEU A 205 29.95 0.11 -19.75
CA LEU A 205 30.79 1.02 -20.54
C LEU A 205 32.10 1.49 -19.88
N SER A 206 32.50 0.93 -18.72
CA SER A 206 33.79 1.28 -18.12
C SER A 206 34.38 0.16 -17.26
N ALA A 207 34.74 -0.95 -17.89
CA ALA A 207 35.64 -1.92 -17.26
C ALA A 207 37.10 -1.40 -17.31
N GLN A 208 37.51 -0.66 -16.28
CA GLN A 208 38.91 -0.57 -15.88
C GLN A 208 39.10 -1.29 -14.55
N PRO A 209 40.22 -2.01 -14.33
CA PRO A 209 40.48 -2.68 -13.08
C PRO A 209 40.83 -1.63 -12.03
N SER A 210 39.98 -1.46 -11.01
CA SER A 210 40.27 -0.58 -9.87
C SER A 210 40.24 -1.37 -8.55
N ASN A 211 41.23 -1.05 -7.74
CA ASN A 211 41.62 -1.70 -6.50
C ASN A 211 40.48 -1.74 -5.47
N GLY A 212 40.20 -2.91 -4.91
CA GLY A 212 39.84 -3.10 -3.50
C GLY A 212 38.74 -2.22 -2.87
N VAL A 213 37.74 -1.76 -3.62
CA VAL A 213 36.56 -1.10 -3.05
C VAL A 213 35.48 -2.15 -2.82
N THR A 214 35.18 -2.43 -1.55
CA THR A 214 33.96 -3.15 -1.18
C THR A 214 32.76 -2.46 -1.83
N PRO A 215 31.84 -3.19 -2.50
CA PRO A 215 30.65 -2.58 -3.08
C PRO A 215 29.94 -1.76 -1.99
N PRO A 216 29.46 -0.53 -2.30
CA PRO A 216 28.71 0.23 -1.33
C PRO A 216 27.49 -0.59 -0.87
N THR A 217 27.48 -0.96 0.40
CA THR A 217 26.34 -1.65 1.01
C THR A 217 25.17 -0.67 1.06
N ILE A 218 24.04 -1.06 0.47
CA ILE A 218 22.81 -0.26 0.51
C ILE A 218 22.41 -0.13 1.99
N PRO A 219 22.19 1.09 2.52
CA PRO A 219 21.79 1.29 3.90
C PRO A 219 20.43 0.64 4.17
N VAL A 220 20.34 -0.02 5.32
CA VAL A 220 19.12 -0.67 5.80
C VAL A 220 18.40 0.29 6.73
N VAL A 221 17.11 0.53 6.48
CA VAL A 221 16.27 1.44 7.28
C VAL A 221 14.93 0.80 7.65
N ALA A 222 14.31 1.28 8.73
CA ALA A 222 12.99 0.85 9.17
C ALA A 222 12.21 2.07 9.70
N PRO A 223 11.86 3.04 8.82
CA PRO A 223 11.18 4.25 9.26
C PRO A 223 9.78 3.91 9.77
N GLU A 224 9.44 4.47 10.92
CA GLU A 224 8.11 4.37 11.52
C GLU A 224 7.33 5.66 11.28
N GLN A 225 6.07 5.54 10.88
CA GLN A 225 5.16 6.67 10.72
C GLN A 225 3.80 6.35 11.35
N ASN A 226 3.30 7.31 12.14
CA ASN A 226 1.99 7.21 12.75
C ASN A 226 0.89 7.19 11.69
N THR A 227 -0.13 6.37 11.93
CA THR A 227 -1.35 6.38 11.11
C THR A 227 -2.22 7.57 11.47
N TYR A 228 -2.88 8.18 10.49
CA TYR A 228 -3.77 9.31 10.72
C TYR A 228 -5.22 8.84 10.84
N GLY A 229 -5.98 9.50 11.72
CA GLY A 229 -7.41 9.31 11.84
C GLY A 229 -7.82 7.93 12.32
N VAL A 230 -9.07 7.59 12.09
CA VAL A 230 -9.60 6.26 12.42
C VAL A 230 -9.31 5.32 11.26
N SER A 231 -8.51 4.30 11.54
CA SER A 231 -8.13 3.26 10.59
C SER A 231 -8.51 1.87 11.09
N PRO A 232 -8.80 0.92 10.20
CA PRO A 232 -9.13 -0.44 10.57
C PRO A 232 -7.99 -1.11 11.36
N PRO A 233 -8.30 -1.91 12.39
CA PRO A 233 -7.27 -2.70 13.05
C PRO A 233 -6.67 -3.74 12.10
N ASN A 234 -5.43 -4.14 12.37
CA ASN A 234 -4.83 -5.29 11.71
C ASN A 234 -5.36 -6.58 12.34
N ASP A 235 -6.47 -7.09 11.80
CA ASP A 235 -7.08 -8.35 12.21
C ASP A 235 -6.79 -9.45 11.18
N PRO A 236 -5.97 -10.47 11.52
CA PRO A 236 -5.70 -11.61 10.63
C PRO A 236 -6.92 -12.46 10.29
N SER A 237 -7.95 -12.47 11.15
CA SER A 237 -9.18 -13.23 10.92
C SER A 237 -10.14 -12.55 9.94
N CYS A 238 -9.90 -11.26 9.66
CA CYS A 238 -10.68 -10.45 8.73
C CYS A 238 -9.84 -10.06 7.51
N ARG A 239 -9.62 -11.02 6.61
CA ARG A 239 -8.87 -10.86 5.34
C ARG A 239 -9.64 -11.46 4.17
#